data_AF-A0AAU2VUM7-F1
#
_entry.id   AF-A0AAU2VUM7-F1
#
_cell.length_a   1.000
_cell.length_b   1.000
_cell.length_c   1.000
_cell.angle_alpha   90.00
_cell.angle_beta   90.00
_cell.angle_gamma   90.00
#
_symmetry.space_group_name_H-M   'P 1'
#
loop_
_entity.id
_entity.type
_entity.pdbx_description
1 polymer ?
#
loop_
_entity_poly.entity_id
_entity_poly.type
_entity_poly.pdbx_seq_one_letter_code
_entity_poly.pdbx_strand_id
1 'polypeptide(L)'
;MLSSAVPPDTRVLTGPRRARHLTVLFRSSLRAMPKTPLALGGLVGLLTTAAPALLHVGLGLPDVAMLSRVAAVAVALGAGFVLDDPAARTTVAVPVSRMTQRAVRAVPALVLAMAVWAVAAAAARTTLPQDTRPLFPWGGLAAEAAALVAISLALAAVGLRFTDGERGSLVAAPGILLLVITVVLLPEGAALFLPPGHTSWAAVHRIWAGLLLAALAGGALLAGGADSARLTRR
;
A
#
# COMPACT_ATOMS: atom_id res chain seq x y z
N MET A 1 29.51 -33.45 -42.97
CA MET A 1 28.24 -32.73 -42.80
C MET A 1 28.16 -32.24 -41.36
N LEU A 2 28.59 -30.99 -41.12
CA LEU A 2 28.66 -30.36 -39.81
C LEU A 2 27.40 -29.50 -39.62
N SER A 3 26.60 -29.81 -38.59
CA SER A 3 25.45 -29.00 -38.18
C SER A 3 25.95 -27.91 -37.22
N SER A 4 26.03 -26.67 -37.70
CA SER A 4 26.40 -25.52 -36.87
C SER A 4 25.19 -25.04 -36.07
N ALA A 5 25.17 -25.39 -34.78
CA ALA A 5 24.23 -24.87 -33.80
C ALA A 5 24.45 -23.36 -33.63
N VAL A 6 23.46 -22.56 -34.03
CA VAL A 6 23.40 -21.12 -33.79
C VAL A 6 23.10 -20.90 -32.29
N PRO A 7 23.97 -20.23 -31.52
CA PRO A 7 23.67 -19.93 -30.12
C PRO A 7 22.53 -18.90 -30.02
N PRO A 8 21.65 -19.01 -29.01
CA PRO A 8 20.57 -18.05 -28.81
C PRO A 8 21.16 -16.67 -28.49
N ASP A 9 20.80 -15.71 -29.32
CA ASP A 9 21.20 -14.31 -29.30
C ASP A 9 20.73 -13.64 -27.99
N THR A 10 21.52 -13.72 -26.92
CA THR A 10 21.30 -13.01 -25.65
C THR A 10 21.65 -11.54 -25.82
N ARG A 11 20.90 -10.82 -26.67
CA ARG A 11 21.08 -9.37 -26.81
C ARG A 11 20.63 -8.69 -25.53
N VAL A 12 21.60 -8.27 -24.73
CA VAL A 12 21.42 -7.34 -23.62
C VAL A 12 20.77 -6.07 -24.17
N LEU A 13 19.46 -5.91 -23.95
CA LEU A 13 18.70 -4.76 -24.40
C LEU A 13 19.22 -3.49 -23.72
N THR A 14 19.85 -2.61 -24.49
CA THR A 14 20.35 -1.31 -24.04
C THR A 14 19.21 -0.31 -23.75
N GLY A 15 19.51 0.66 -22.88
CA GLY A 15 18.60 1.52 -22.08
C GLY A 15 17.23 1.92 -22.65
N PRO A 16 17.12 2.55 -23.84
CA PRO A 16 15.84 3.10 -24.32
C PRO A 16 14.82 2.01 -24.69
N ARG A 17 15.27 0.81 -25.09
CA ARG A 17 14.36 -0.32 -25.38
C ARG A 17 13.83 -0.97 -24.11
N ARG A 18 14.64 -1.02 -23.03
CA ARG A 18 14.18 -1.45 -21.69
C ARG A 18 13.09 -0.52 -21.15
N ALA A 19 13.26 0.80 -21.25
CA ALA A 19 12.28 1.77 -20.77
C ALA A 19 10.92 1.66 -21.47
N ARG A 20 10.93 1.39 -22.79
CA ARG A 20 9.70 1.20 -23.57
C ARG A 20 8.98 -0.11 -23.24
N HIS A 21 9.73 -1.19 -22.99
CA HIS A 21 9.15 -2.44 -22.49
C HIS A 21 8.57 -2.31 -21.08
N LEU A 22 9.26 -1.60 -20.18
CA LEU A 22 8.79 -1.35 -18.82
C LEU A 22 7.50 -0.51 -18.81
N THR A 23 7.40 0.51 -19.65
CA THR A 23 6.19 1.35 -19.74
C THR A 23 5.00 0.61 -20.34
N VAL A 24 5.21 -0.26 -21.32
CA VAL A 24 4.14 -1.11 -21.87
C VAL A 24 3.66 -2.13 -20.82
N LEU A 25 4.57 -2.77 -20.10
CA LEU A 25 4.25 -3.70 -19.00
C LEU A 25 3.57 -2.99 -17.82
N PHE A 26 3.98 -1.76 -17.53
CA PHE A 26 3.37 -0.92 -16.49
C PHE A 26 1.91 -0.61 -16.83
N ARG A 27 1.67 -0.14 -18.05
CA ARG A 27 0.33 0.25 -18.50
C ARG A 27 -0.62 -0.93 -18.60
N SER A 28 -0.17 -2.08 -19.10
CA SER A 28 -1.00 -3.29 -19.16
C SER A 28 -1.31 -3.82 -17.76
N SER A 29 -0.31 -3.81 -16.85
CA SER A 29 -0.50 -4.21 -15.45
C SER A 29 -1.50 -3.32 -14.70
N LEU A 30 -1.44 -2.01 -14.92
CA LEU A 30 -2.38 -1.06 -14.30
C LEU A 30 -3.83 -1.23 -14.79
N ARG A 31 -4.02 -1.72 -16.01
CA ARG A 31 -5.37 -2.02 -16.54
C ARG A 31 -5.92 -3.33 -15.98
N ALA A 32 -5.06 -4.31 -15.73
CA ALA A 32 -5.45 -5.63 -15.23
C ALA A 32 -5.66 -5.68 -13.70
N MET A 33 -5.26 -4.64 -12.96
CA MET A 33 -5.46 -4.58 -11.51
C MET A 33 -6.94 -4.64 -11.12
N PRO A 34 -7.31 -5.44 -10.11
CA PRO A 34 -8.63 -5.32 -9.49
C PRO A 34 -8.70 -3.99 -8.72
N LYS A 35 -9.28 -2.97 -9.37
CA LYS A 35 -9.46 -1.64 -8.77
C LYS A 35 -10.64 -1.58 -7.81
N THR A 36 -11.57 -2.53 -7.93
CA THR A 36 -12.80 -2.61 -7.14
C THR A 36 -12.57 -2.56 -5.62
N PRO A 37 -11.71 -3.40 -5.01
CA PRO A 37 -11.51 -3.37 -3.56
C PRO A 37 -10.89 -2.06 -3.07
N LEU A 38 -9.96 -1.48 -3.82
CA LEU A 38 -9.39 -0.18 -3.49
C LEU A 38 -10.44 0.95 -3.63
N ALA A 39 -11.28 0.88 -4.66
CA ALA A 39 -12.37 1.83 -4.86
C ALA A 39 -13.42 1.73 -3.75
N LEU A 40 -13.79 0.51 -3.32
CA LEU A 40 -14.71 0.29 -2.21
C LEU A 40 -14.12 0.74 -0.87
N GLY A 41 -12.86 0.39 -0.57
CA GLY A 41 -12.17 0.85 0.63
C GLY A 41 -12.04 2.38 0.66
N GLY A 42 -11.72 2.98 -0.48
CA GLY A 42 -11.70 4.43 -0.66
C GLY A 42 -13.07 5.08 -0.47
N LEU A 43 -14.12 4.50 -1.05
CA LEU A 43 -15.50 4.96 -0.88
C LEU A 43 -15.94 4.91 0.58
N VAL A 44 -15.66 3.81 1.29
CA VAL A 44 -15.96 3.68 2.72
C VAL A 44 -15.20 4.73 3.53
N GLY A 45 -13.91 4.93 3.27
CA GLY A 45 -13.11 5.97 3.92
C GLY A 45 -13.63 7.38 3.65
N LEU A 46 -14.06 7.65 2.42
CA LEU A 46 -14.62 8.93 2.03
C LEU A 46 -16.00 9.17 2.67
N LEU A 47 -16.88 8.17 2.65
CA LEU A 47 -18.22 8.27 3.25
C LEU A 47 -18.13 8.47 4.77
N THR A 48 -17.25 7.75 5.45
CA THR A 48 -17.05 7.89 6.90
C THR A 48 -16.50 9.27 7.29
N THR A 49 -15.59 9.83 6.49
CA THR A 49 -15.03 11.17 6.73
C THR A 49 -15.94 12.32 6.30
N ALA A 50 -16.75 12.12 5.25
CA ALA A 50 -17.67 13.13 4.73
C ALA A 50 -19.02 13.14 5.48
N ALA A 51 -19.42 12.04 6.11
CA ALA A 51 -20.72 11.96 6.80
C ALA A 51 -20.94 13.08 7.83
N PRO A 52 -19.98 13.42 8.72
CA PRO A 52 -20.18 14.51 9.67
C PRO A 52 -20.33 15.88 8.97
N ALA A 53 -19.61 16.11 7.86
CA ALA A 53 -19.74 17.33 7.07
C ALA A 53 -21.12 17.43 6.42
N LEU A 54 -21.63 16.34 5.86
CA LEU A 54 -22.97 16.28 5.26
C LEU A 54 -24.08 16.48 6.29
N LEU A 55 -23.86 15.99 7.52
CA LEU A 55 -24.78 16.12 8.65
C LEU A 55 -24.59 17.43 9.43
N HIS A 56 -23.69 18.31 8.99
CA HIS A 56 -23.35 19.58 9.66
C HIS A 56 -22.95 19.41 11.14
N VAL A 57 -22.30 18.29 11.46
CA VAL A 57 -21.77 17.98 12.79
C VAL A 57 -20.38 18.59 12.91
N GLY A 58 -20.23 19.55 13.82
CA GLY A 58 -18.92 20.09 14.19
C GLY A 58 -18.14 19.08 15.02
N LEU A 59 -16.90 18.83 14.64
CA LEU A 59 -16.03 17.85 15.31
C LEU A 59 -14.79 18.50 15.90
N GLY A 60 -14.28 17.92 16.98
CA GLY A 60 -13.00 18.31 17.56
C GLY A 60 -11.82 17.76 16.76
N LEU A 61 -10.64 18.34 16.98
CA LEU A 61 -9.39 17.88 16.36
C LEU A 61 -9.09 16.37 16.61
N PRO A 62 -9.32 15.80 17.81
CA PRO A 62 -9.14 14.37 18.05
C PRO A 62 -10.09 13.49 17.21
N ASP A 63 -11.34 13.90 17.06
CA ASP A 63 -12.35 13.14 16.31
C ASP A 63 -12.02 13.10 14.82
N VAL A 64 -11.62 14.23 14.25
CA VAL A 64 -11.23 14.32 12.84
C VAL A 64 -9.94 13.53 12.56
N ALA A 65 -9.00 13.50 13.52
CA ALA A 65 -7.83 12.63 13.44
C ALA A 65 -8.22 11.15 13.47
N MET A 66 -9.17 10.76 14.33
CA MET A 66 -9.68 9.38 14.37
C MET A 66 -10.38 8.99 13.06
N LEU A 67 -11.24 9.84 12.50
CA LEU A 67 -11.87 9.59 11.20
C LEU A 67 -10.85 9.44 10.07
N SER A 68 -9.78 10.25 10.10
CA SER A 68 -8.67 10.13 9.14
C SER A 68 -7.93 8.79 9.28
N ARG A 69 -7.80 8.25 10.49
CA ARG A 69 -7.25 6.91 10.74
C ARG A 69 -8.18 5.80 10.26
N VAL A 70 -9.48 5.92 10.51
CA VAL A 70 -10.49 4.97 9.99
C VAL A 70 -10.43 4.92 8.45
N ALA A 71 -10.34 6.08 7.80
CA ALA A 71 -10.15 6.15 6.35
C ALA A 71 -8.83 5.49 5.91
N ALA A 72 -7.73 5.71 6.64
CA ALA A 72 -6.45 5.07 6.36
C ALA A 72 -6.54 3.54 6.44
N VAL A 73 -7.22 2.99 7.44
CA VAL A 73 -7.44 1.54 7.59
C VAL A 73 -8.30 1.00 6.45
N ALA A 74 -9.39 1.68 6.09
CA ALA A 74 -10.26 1.25 4.98
C ALA A 74 -9.50 1.22 3.64
N VAL A 75 -8.68 2.25 3.37
CA VAL A 75 -7.82 2.31 2.20
C VAL A 75 -6.73 1.23 2.23
N ALA A 76 -6.09 1.00 3.38
CA ALA A 76 -5.07 -0.03 3.54
C ALA A 76 -5.64 -1.44 3.31
N LEU A 77 -6.86 -1.73 3.79
CA LEU A 77 -7.56 -2.98 3.50
C LEU A 77 -7.76 -3.15 1.99
N GLY A 78 -8.28 -2.14 1.30
CA GLY A 78 -8.47 -2.16 -0.15
C GLY A 78 -7.16 -2.35 -0.93
N ALA A 79 -6.07 -1.73 -0.46
CA ALA A 79 -4.74 -1.83 -1.08
C ALA A 79 -4.18 -3.27 -1.05
N GLY A 80 -4.48 -4.05 -0.01
CA GLY A 80 -4.01 -5.43 0.12
C GLY A 80 -4.51 -6.35 -1.01
N PHE A 81 -5.67 -6.05 -1.59
CA PHE A 81 -6.24 -6.81 -2.70
C PHE A 81 -5.71 -6.40 -4.07
N VAL A 82 -5.02 -5.26 -4.19
CA VAL A 82 -4.51 -4.77 -5.48
C VAL A 82 -3.47 -5.72 -6.09
N LEU A 83 -2.79 -6.50 -5.24
CA LEU A 83 -1.82 -7.50 -5.67
C LEU A 83 -2.43 -8.86 -6.04
N ASP A 84 -3.72 -9.07 -5.78
CA ASP A 84 -4.40 -10.30 -6.20
C ASP A 84 -4.55 -10.29 -7.72
N ASP A 85 -4.05 -11.34 -8.38
CA ASP A 85 -4.17 -11.52 -9.82
C ASP A 85 -4.97 -12.78 -10.11
N PRO A 86 -6.30 -12.68 -10.29
CA PRO A 86 -7.12 -13.86 -10.58
C PRO A 86 -6.78 -14.50 -11.95
N ALA A 87 -6.06 -13.80 -12.83
CA ALA A 87 -5.60 -14.30 -14.12
C ALA A 87 -4.16 -14.88 -14.08
N ALA A 88 -3.58 -15.05 -12.89
CA ALA A 88 -2.24 -15.64 -12.74
C ALA A 88 -2.12 -17.03 -13.40
N ARG A 89 -3.22 -17.80 -13.48
CA ARG A 89 -3.25 -19.13 -14.10
C ARG A 89 -3.07 -19.11 -15.63
N THR A 90 -3.43 -18.03 -16.31
CA THR A 90 -3.38 -17.96 -17.79
C THR A 90 -2.16 -17.21 -18.33
N THR A 91 -1.38 -16.54 -17.46
CA THR A 91 -0.25 -15.67 -17.84
C THR A 91 1.14 -16.27 -17.59
N VAL A 92 1.23 -17.59 -17.36
CA VAL A 92 2.46 -18.34 -17.02
C VAL A 92 3.59 -18.16 -18.05
N ALA A 93 3.28 -17.81 -19.30
CA ALA A 93 4.24 -17.73 -20.40
C ALA A 93 5.11 -16.45 -20.45
N VAL A 94 4.94 -15.48 -19.53
CA VAL A 94 5.69 -14.21 -19.59
C VAL A 94 7.08 -14.36 -18.91
N PRO A 95 8.19 -14.06 -19.61
CA PRO A 95 9.56 -14.24 -19.09
C PRO A 95 10.01 -13.16 -18.09
N VAL A 96 9.05 -12.50 -17.42
CA VAL A 96 9.33 -11.46 -16.42
C VAL A 96 9.12 -12.04 -15.03
N SER A 97 10.03 -11.74 -14.11
CA SER A 97 9.93 -12.15 -12.71
C SER A 97 8.61 -11.66 -12.11
N ARG A 98 7.81 -12.60 -11.56
CA ARG A 98 6.52 -12.32 -10.91
C ARG A 98 6.66 -11.27 -9.80
N MET A 99 7.83 -11.21 -9.15
CA MET A 99 8.09 -10.26 -8.07
C MET A 99 8.41 -8.86 -8.59
N THR A 100 9.11 -8.72 -9.71
CA THR A 100 9.30 -7.41 -10.35
C THR A 100 7.97 -6.80 -10.77
N GLN A 101 7.06 -7.61 -11.34
CA GLN A 101 5.71 -7.12 -11.67
C GLN A 101 4.93 -6.67 -10.42
N ARG A 102 5.03 -7.39 -9.31
CA ARG A 102 4.39 -7.02 -8.03
C ARG A 102 4.95 -5.72 -7.44
N ALA A 103 6.27 -5.54 -7.45
CA ALA A 103 6.91 -4.30 -6.98
C ALA A 103 6.46 -3.09 -7.82
N VAL A 104 6.40 -3.27 -9.14
CA VAL A 104 5.92 -2.27 -10.09
C VAL A 104 4.43 -1.94 -9.87
N ARG A 105 3.64 -2.90 -9.38
CA ARG A 105 2.23 -2.71 -9.02
C ARG A 105 2.04 -2.05 -7.64
N ALA A 106 2.94 -2.28 -6.68
CA ALA A 106 2.83 -1.76 -5.32
C ALA A 106 3.02 -0.24 -5.23
N VAL A 107 3.96 0.33 -5.99
CA VAL A 107 4.21 1.79 -6.00
C VAL A 107 2.98 2.61 -6.41
N PRO A 108 2.35 2.37 -7.58
CA PRO A 108 1.15 3.11 -7.96
C PRO A 108 -0.03 2.83 -7.04
N ALA A 109 -0.12 1.62 -6.46
CA ALA A 109 -1.15 1.31 -5.46
C ALA A 109 -0.99 2.18 -4.21
N LEU A 110 0.24 2.32 -3.69
CA LEU A 110 0.56 3.19 -2.57
C LEU A 110 0.23 4.65 -2.88
N VAL A 111 0.63 5.16 -4.05
CA VAL A 111 0.34 6.54 -4.46
C VAL A 111 -1.16 6.80 -4.56
N LEU A 112 -1.91 5.90 -5.21
CA LEU A 112 -3.35 6.03 -5.36
C LEU A 112 -4.06 5.95 -4.00
N ALA A 113 -3.66 5.01 -3.15
CA ALA A 113 -4.16 4.90 -1.77
C ALA A 113 -3.95 6.19 -0.99
N MET A 114 -2.74 6.77 -1.03
CA MET A 114 -2.44 8.03 -0.35
C MET A 114 -3.22 9.21 -0.92
N ALA A 115 -3.45 9.25 -2.23
CA ALA A 115 -4.29 10.28 -2.84
C ALA A 115 -5.75 10.19 -2.35
N VAL A 116 -6.32 8.98 -2.33
CA VAL A 116 -7.67 8.74 -1.80
C VAL A 116 -7.77 9.13 -0.33
N TRP A 117 -6.80 8.71 0.47
CA TRP A 117 -6.73 9.10 1.88
C TRP A 117 -6.63 10.61 2.07
N ALA A 118 -5.80 11.31 1.28
CA ALA A 118 -5.63 12.75 1.38
C ALA A 118 -6.93 13.50 1.09
N VAL A 119 -7.73 13.03 0.12
CA VAL A 119 -9.07 13.58 -0.17
C VAL A 119 -10.03 13.35 1.01
N ALA A 120 -10.04 12.13 1.57
CA ALA A 120 -10.86 11.81 2.74
C ALA A 120 -10.48 12.65 3.97
N ALA A 121 -9.19 12.80 4.26
CA ALA A 121 -8.69 13.64 5.34
C ALA A 121 -9.01 15.13 5.11
N ALA A 122 -8.92 15.60 3.87
CA ALA A 122 -9.32 16.96 3.50
C ALA A 122 -10.82 17.19 3.73
N ALA A 123 -11.67 16.22 3.38
CA ALA A 123 -13.10 16.26 3.64
C ALA A 123 -13.39 16.30 5.15
N ALA A 124 -12.76 15.42 5.94
CA ALA A 124 -12.88 15.42 7.39
C ALA A 124 -12.48 16.77 7.99
N ARG A 125 -11.38 17.39 7.52
CA ARG A 125 -10.89 18.69 7.99
C ARG A 125 -11.90 19.83 7.80
N THR A 126 -12.83 19.73 6.85
CA THR A 126 -13.87 20.77 6.66
C THR A 126 -14.83 20.87 7.84
N THR A 127 -14.94 19.81 8.65
CA THR A 127 -15.80 19.78 9.85
C THR A 127 -15.21 20.52 11.04
N LEU A 128 -13.91 20.85 10.99
CA LEU A 128 -13.24 21.62 12.05
C LEU A 128 -13.66 23.09 12.01
N PRO A 129 -13.78 23.74 13.18
CA PRO A 129 -13.85 25.20 13.29
C PRO A 129 -12.68 25.88 12.57
N GLN A 130 -12.93 27.02 11.94
CA GLN A 130 -11.94 27.75 11.13
C GLN A 130 -10.62 27.99 11.88
N ASP A 131 -10.72 28.29 13.17
CA ASP A 131 -9.58 28.61 14.04
C ASP A 131 -8.67 27.40 14.31
N THR A 132 -9.24 26.19 14.26
CA THR A 132 -8.52 24.93 14.53
C THR A 132 -8.06 24.20 13.27
N ARG A 133 -8.62 24.54 12.10
CA ARG A 133 -8.22 23.96 10.80
C ARG A 133 -6.72 24.05 10.48
N PRO A 134 -5.97 25.10 10.84
CA PRO A 134 -4.52 25.18 10.59
C PRO A 134 -3.72 24.19 11.45
N LEU A 135 -4.25 23.79 12.61
CA LEU A 135 -3.59 22.88 13.55
C LEU A 135 -3.71 21.41 13.14
N PHE A 136 -4.38 21.12 12.02
CA PHE A 136 -4.56 19.75 11.53
C PHE A 136 -3.21 19.09 11.18
N PRO A 137 -2.82 17.99 11.85
CA PRO A 137 -1.47 17.45 11.76
C PRO A 137 -1.28 16.53 10.54
N TRP A 138 -1.23 17.13 9.35
CA TRP A 138 -1.09 16.41 8.07
C TRP A 138 0.05 15.41 8.05
N GLY A 139 1.26 15.84 8.47
CA GLY A 139 2.46 15.00 8.36
C GLY A 139 2.40 13.74 9.21
N GLY A 140 1.88 13.84 10.43
CA GLY A 140 1.76 12.70 11.32
C GLY A 140 0.75 11.68 10.80
N LEU A 141 -0.46 12.13 10.49
CA LEU A 141 -1.52 11.26 9.98
C LEU A 141 -1.17 10.65 8.61
N ALA A 142 -0.45 11.39 7.76
CA ALA A 142 0.04 10.87 6.49
C ALA A 142 1.09 9.75 6.70
N ALA A 143 1.96 9.88 7.70
CA ALA A 143 2.93 8.84 8.04
C ALA A 143 2.24 7.57 8.56
N GLU A 144 1.24 7.70 9.43
CA GLU A 144 0.40 6.59 9.90
C GLU A 144 -0.29 5.89 8.72
N ALA A 145 -0.95 6.66 7.84
CA ALA A 145 -1.65 6.13 6.68
C ALA A 145 -0.71 5.42 5.69
N ALA A 146 0.42 6.04 5.36
CA ALA A 146 1.41 5.46 4.47
C ALA A 146 1.98 4.16 5.04
N ALA A 147 2.27 4.11 6.34
CA ALA A 147 2.74 2.91 7.01
C ALA A 147 1.72 1.78 6.94
N LEU A 148 0.44 2.03 7.26
CA LEU A 148 -0.62 1.03 7.17
C LEU A 148 -0.77 0.46 5.76
N VAL A 149 -0.77 1.33 4.74
CA VAL A 149 -0.86 0.89 3.33
C VAL A 149 0.38 0.08 2.95
N ALA A 150 1.59 0.53 3.31
CA ALA A 150 2.83 -0.19 3.00
C ALA A 150 2.89 -1.56 3.68
N ILE A 151 2.47 -1.65 4.95
CA ILE A 151 2.38 -2.92 5.68
C ILE A 151 1.36 -3.85 5.01
N SER A 152 0.19 -3.33 4.60
CA SER A 152 -0.82 -4.10 3.88
C SER A 152 -0.26 -4.71 2.60
N LEU A 153 0.45 -3.91 1.80
CA LEU A 153 1.09 -4.36 0.57
C LEU A 153 2.22 -5.37 0.83
N ALA A 154 2.99 -5.20 1.90
CA ALA A 154 4.02 -6.14 2.33
C ALA A 154 3.41 -7.48 2.75
N LEU A 155 2.34 -7.46 3.56
CA LEU A 155 1.60 -8.65 3.96
C LEU A 155 0.96 -9.36 2.76
N ALA A 156 0.42 -8.61 1.79
CA ALA A 156 -0.09 -9.16 0.54
C ALA A 156 1.02 -9.86 -0.25
N ALA A 157 2.20 -9.23 -0.37
CA ALA A 157 3.35 -9.83 -1.03
C ALA A 157 3.82 -11.13 -0.34
N VAL A 158 3.76 -11.18 0.99
CA VAL A 158 4.01 -12.38 1.79
C VAL A 158 2.94 -13.44 1.56
N GLY A 159 1.65 -13.07 1.61
CA GLY A 159 0.54 -13.98 1.34
C GLY A 159 0.61 -14.64 -0.03
N LEU A 160 1.02 -13.88 -1.05
CA LEU A 160 1.25 -14.41 -2.39
C LEU A 160 2.38 -15.46 -2.47
N ARG A 161 3.24 -15.59 -1.47
CA ARG A 161 4.21 -16.69 -1.37
C ARG A 161 3.59 -17.96 -0.80
N PHE A 162 2.58 -17.83 0.05
CA PHE A 162 1.85 -18.95 0.66
C PHE A 162 0.70 -19.46 -0.21
N THR A 163 0.18 -18.65 -1.13
CA THR A 163 -0.97 -18.99 -1.97
C THR A 163 -0.61 -19.18 -3.46
N ASP A 164 0.63 -19.59 -3.76
CA ASP A 164 1.15 -19.76 -5.13
C ASP A 164 0.95 -18.56 -6.08
N GLY A 165 0.77 -17.37 -5.50
CA GLY A 165 0.57 -16.12 -6.21
C GLY A 165 -0.86 -15.77 -6.60
N GLU A 166 -1.87 -16.45 -6.07
CA GLU A 166 -3.28 -16.18 -6.40
C GLU A 166 -3.96 -15.15 -5.48
N ARG A 167 -3.75 -15.24 -4.15
CA ARG A 167 -4.56 -14.50 -3.15
C ARG A 167 -3.71 -13.99 -1.98
N GLY A 168 -2.99 -12.88 -2.19
CA GLY A 168 -2.24 -12.19 -1.14
C GLY A 168 -3.12 -11.58 -0.07
N SER A 169 -4.33 -11.15 -0.45
CA SER A 169 -5.31 -10.56 0.46
C SER A 169 -5.69 -11.45 1.65
N LEU A 170 -5.60 -12.78 1.51
CA LEU A 170 -5.88 -13.74 2.59
C LEU A 170 -4.97 -13.56 3.80
N VAL A 171 -3.78 -12.99 3.61
CA VAL A 171 -2.86 -12.62 4.70
C VAL A 171 -2.95 -11.12 5.01
N ALA A 172 -3.07 -10.28 3.97
CA ALA A 172 -3.05 -8.83 4.14
C ALA A 172 -4.24 -8.29 4.94
N ALA A 173 -5.47 -8.68 4.57
CA ALA A 173 -6.67 -8.16 5.19
C ALA A 173 -6.78 -8.52 6.70
N PRO A 174 -6.67 -9.79 7.11
CA PRO A 174 -6.68 -10.12 8.54
C PRO A 174 -5.44 -9.61 9.26
N GLY A 175 -4.28 -9.58 8.61
CA GLY A 175 -3.03 -9.09 9.23
C GLY A 175 -3.08 -7.60 9.56
N ILE A 176 -3.65 -6.76 8.68
CA ILE A 176 -3.89 -5.34 8.98
C ILE A 176 -4.91 -5.16 10.08
N LEU A 177 -6.01 -5.92 10.05
CA LEU A 177 -7.01 -5.82 11.10
C LEU A 177 -6.43 -6.21 12.46
N LEU A 178 -5.67 -7.30 12.52
CA LEU A 178 -4.99 -7.75 13.73
C LEU A 178 -3.97 -6.73 14.22
N LEU A 179 -3.19 -6.12 13.32
CA LEU A 179 -2.27 -5.04 13.66
C LEU A 179 -3.03 -3.87 14.29
N VAL A 180 -4.10 -3.38 13.65
CA VAL A 180 -4.88 -2.26 14.15
C VAL A 180 -5.51 -2.58 15.51
N ILE A 181 -6.11 -3.77 15.67
CA ILE A 181 -6.65 -4.23 16.94
C ILE A 181 -5.56 -4.25 18.01
N THR A 182 -4.38 -4.81 17.69
CA THR A 182 -3.24 -4.86 18.61
C THR A 182 -2.87 -3.44 19.03
N VAL A 183 -2.66 -2.54 18.08
CA VAL A 183 -2.28 -1.14 18.33
C VAL A 183 -3.32 -0.41 19.20
N VAL A 184 -4.61 -0.66 18.99
CA VAL A 184 -5.70 -0.05 19.78
C VAL A 184 -5.76 -0.61 21.21
N LEU A 185 -5.41 -1.88 21.39
CA LEU A 185 -5.40 -2.55 22.69
C LEU A 185 -4.10 -2.35 23.48
N LEU A 186 -3.12 -1.62 22.93
CA LEU A 186 -1.90 -1.29 23.68
C LEU A 186 -2.23 -0.42 24.90
N PRO A 187 -1.57 -0.65 26.05
CA PRO A 187 -1.76 0.18 27.23
C PRO A 187 -1.34 1.62 26.95
N GLU A 188 -1.86 2.58 27.74
CA GLU A 188 -1.65 4.03 27.52
C GLU A 188 -0.16 4.42 27.38
N GLY A 189 0.74 3.76 28.13
CA GLY A 189 2.18 3.98 28.07
C GLY A 189 2.85 3.55 26.75
N ALA A 190 2.17 2.77 25.91
CA ALA A 190 2.64 2.27 24.63
C ALA A 190 1.73 2.65 23.45
N ALA A 191 0.71 3.47 23.67
CA ALA A 191 -0.26 3.83 22.64
C ALA A 191 0.40 4.44 21.40
N LEU A 192 0.18 3.83 20.23
CA LEU A 192 0.69 4.34 18.95
C LEU A 192 -0.29 5.26 18.22
N PHE A 193 -1.56 5.30 18.63
CA PHE A 193 -2.54 6.26 18.17
C PHE A 193 -2.80 7.31 19.24
N LEU A 194 -1.90 8.29 19.33
CA LEU A 194 -2.07 9.41 20.25
C LEU A 194 -3.03 10.46 19.68
N PRO A 195 -3.72 11.25 20.51
CA PRO A 195 -4.45 12.42 20.04
C PRO A 195 -3.49 13.54 19.59
N PRO A 196 -3.88 14.36 18.59
CA PRO A 196 -3.10 15.54 18.22
C PRO A 196 -2.82 16.46 19.41
N GLY A 197 -1.59 16.96 19.53
CA GLY A 197 -1.18 17.83 20.64
C GLY A 197 -0.59 17.10 21.86
N HIS A 198 -0.60 15.76 21.88
CA HIS A 198 0.06 15.00 22.93
C HIS A 198 1.59 15.22 22.91
N THR A 199 2.22 15.30 24.09
CA THR A 199 3.67 15.56 24.24
C THR A 199 4.55 14.55 23.50
N SER A 200 4.16 13.27 23.56
CA SER A 200 4.83 12.16 22.86
C SER A 200 4.50 12.02 21.36
N TRP A 201 3.71 12.92 20.76
CA TRP A 201 3.24 12.82 19.38
C TRP A 201 4.38 12.60 18.38
N ALA A 202 5.44 13.42 18.45
CA ALA A 202 6.58 13.31 17.54
C ALA A 202 7.37 12.01 17.72
N ALA A 203 7.47 11.50 18.95
CA ALA A 203 8.18 10.26 19.24
C ALA A 203 7.45 9.06 18.62
N VAL A 204 6.13 8.98 18.79
CA VAL A 204 5.30 7.90 18.21
C VAL A 204 5.30 7.93 16.69
N HIS A 205 5.28 9.12 16.08
CA HIS A 205 5.33 9.23 14.62
C HIS A 205 6.69 8.83 14.01
N ARG A 206 7.79 8.90 14.79
CA ARG A 206 9.05 8.29 14.37
C ARG A 206 8.97 6.76 14.33
N ILE A 207 8.20 6.14 15.22
CA ILE A 207 7.95 4.69 15.18
C ILE A 207 7.17 4.35 13.91
N TRP A 208 6.10 5.09 13.59
CA TRP A 208 5.35 4.92 12.35
C TRP A 208 6.21 5.11 11.09
N ALA A 209 7.07 6.12 11.07
CA ALA A 209 8.04 6.30 9.99
C ALA A 209 9.03 5.12 9.88
N GLY A 210 9.49 4.60 11.01
CA GLY A 210 10.32 3.38 11.07
C GLY A 210 9.59 2.16 10.52
N LEU A 211 8.32 1.96 10.88
CA LEU A 211 7.47 0.89 10.35
C LEU A 211 7.25 1.02 8.84
N LEU A 212 7.02 2.24 8.34
CA LEU A 212 6.94 2.51 6.91
C LEU A 212 8.23 2.11 6.19
N LEU A 213 9.38 2.57 6.69
CA LEU A 213 10.69 2.22 6.12
C LEU A 213 10.94 0.72 6.15
N ALA A 214 10.60 0.04 7.26
CA ALA A 214 10.73 -1.40 7.38
C ALA A 214 9.84 -2.15 6.38
N ALA A 215 8.59 -1.72 6.20
CA ALA A 215 7.67 -2.31 5.22
C ALA A 215 8.17 -2.11 3.78
N LEU A 216 8.67 -0.92 3.44
CA LEU A 216 9.25 -0.64 2.13
C LEU A 216 10.52 -1.46 1.87
N ALA A 217 11.42 -1.54 2.85
CA ALA A 217 12.64 -2.33 2.78
C ALA A 217 12.33 -3.83 2.65
N GLY A 218 11.39 -4.34 3.45
CA GLY A 218 10.88 -5.70 3.35
C GLY A 218 10.31 -6.00 1.97
N GLY A 219 9.46 -5.11 1.44
CA GLY A 219 8.94 -5.21 0.07
C GLY A 219 10.04 -5.26 -1.00
N ALA A 220 11.07 -4.40 -0.87
CA ALA A 220 12.20 -4.37 -1.79
C ALA A 220 13.06 -5.65 -1.71
N LEU A 221 13.31 -6.16 -0.51
CA LEU A 221 14.04 -7.43 -0.29
C LEU A 221 13.28 -8.63 -0.87
N LEU A 222 11.96 -8.67 -0.66
CA LEU A 222 11.11 -9.71 -1.24
C LEU A 222 11.10 -9.67 -2.77
N ALA A 223 11.28 -8.49 -3.36
CA ALA A 223 11.43 -8.31 -4.80
C ALA A 223 12.82 -8.74 -5.31
N GLY A 224 13.89 -8.34 -4.63
CA GLY A 224 15.28 -8.61 -5.04
C GLY A 224 15.72 -10.07 -4.89
N GLY A 225 15.34 -10.76 -3.80
CA GLY A 225 15.77 -12.15 -3.57
C GLY A 225 15.25 -13.16 -4.59
N ALA A 226 14.14 -12.83 -5.28
CA ALA A 226 13.57 -13.68 -6.33
C ALA A 226 14.34 -13.62 -7.65
N ASP A 227 15.12 -12.56 -7.87
CA ASP A 227 15.96 -12.41 -9.06
C ASP A 227 17.29 -13.17 -8.88
N SER A 228 17.82 -13.22 -7.65
CA SER A 228 19.05 -13.97 -7.30
C SER A 228 18.88 -15.49 -7.46
N ALA A 229 17.76 -16.07 -7.01
CA ALA A 229 17.53 -17.51 -7.05
C ALA A 229 17.33 -18.09 -8.48
N ARG A 230 17.00 -17.25 -9.47
CA ARG A 230 16.92 -17.68 -10.89
C ARG A 230 18.27 -17.76 -11.57
N LEU A 231 19.24 -16.98 -11.11
CA LEU A 231 20.59 -16.96 -11.68
C LEU A 231 21.41 -18.18 -11.25
N THR A 232 21.11 -18.77 -10.10
CA THR A 232 21.80 -19.97 -9.57
C THR A 232 21.23 -21.30 -10.07
N ARG A 233 20.12 -21.30 -10.81
CA ARG A 233 19.48 -22.52 -11.38
C ARG A 233 19.70 -22.69 -12.89
N ARG A 234 20.56 -21.87 -13.51
CA ARG A 234 21.01 -22.04 -14.89
C ARG A 234 22.46 -22.50 -14.89
#